data_AF-T1HUA7-F1
#
_entry.id   AF-T1HUA7-F1
#
_cell.length_a   1.000
_cell.length_b   1.000
_cell.length_c   1.000
_cell.angle_alpha   90.00
_cell.angle_beta   90.00
_cell.angle_gamma   90.00
#
_symmetry.space_group_name_H-M   'P 1'
#
loop_
_entity.id
_entity.type
_entity.pdbx_description
1 polymer ?
#
loop_
_entity_poly.entity_id
_entity_poly.type
_entity_poly.pdbx_seq_one_letter_code
_entity_poly.pdbx_strand_id
1 'polypeptide(L)'
;QLDKFKYPTVLISILVRNKEHTLPYFLTYLSRLDYPKDRISLWIRSDHNQDDSAEVLEKWLKINEKSYHSVDKLLISSNDHIEDEEGIAHWPPARYSHIISLREGALRTARHKWADYLWALDCDVFITNPGTLKKLIQKNQDIIAPMLRSDGLYSNFWCGMTSDYYYQRTDDYAPILNRKNKGCHVVPMIHSSVLIDLQVVASDFLTYDPKLLQNYFGPHDDIITFAISANISGINMTVCNDEIYGYVMVPLEKDDQLSYDFLQLRNLKLEVLVDGAPLEAEDFLTSFIKDPHEGQIAVDKVFMINLVRRPDRRKRMVDSLKELHLETTIVDAVDGQ
;
A
#
# COMPACT_ATOMS: atom_id res chain seq x y z
N GLN A 1 22.81 21.01 -12.58
CA GLN A 1 23.19 21.39 -11.20
C GLN A 1 22.13 20.82 -10.26
N LEU A 2 22.36 19.65 -9.69
CA LEU A 2 21.45 18.97 -8.76
C LEU A 2 22.33 18.32 -7.70
N ASP A 3 22.74 19.10 -6.69
CA ASP A 3 23.30 18.63 -5.39
C ASP A 3 23.78 19.83 -4.55
N LYS A 4 22.91 20.82 -4.32
CA LYS A 4 23.21 21.91 -3.36
C LYS A 4 22.71 21.60 -1.95
N PHE A 5 21.69 20.75 -1.82
CA PHE A 5 21.00 20.46 -0.56
C PHE A 5 20.87 18.95 -0.37
N LYS A 6 20.90 18.51 0.89
CA LYS A 6 20.56 17.14 1.25
C LYS A 6 19.06 16.92 1.02
N TYR A 7 18.68 15.68 0.70
CA TYR A 7 17.27 15.27 0.66
C TYR A 7 16.61 15.41 2.04
N PRO A 8 15.32 15.74 2.16
CA PRO A 8 14.62 15.78 3.44
C PRO A 8 14.70 14.47 4.25
N THR A 9 14.62 14.52 5.57
CA THR A 9 14.47 13.30 6.40
C THR A 9 13.05 12.78 6.31
N VAL A 10 12.89 11.46 6.20
CA VAL A 10 11.57 10.82 6.13
C VAL A 10 11.49 9.73 7.19
N LEU A 11 10.43 9.74 8.00
CA LEU A 11 10.05 8.57 8.79
C LEU A 11 8.99 7.80 8.02
N ILE A 12 9.25 6.54 7.69
CA ILE A 12 8.27 5.64 7.09
C ILE A 12 7.67 4.78 8.19
N SER A 13 6.35 4.89 8.41
CA SER A 13 5.64 4.03 9.37
C SER A 13 4.97 2.87 8.65
N ILE A 14 5.17 1.67 9.19
CA ILE A 14 4.73 0.40 8.60
C ILE A 14 4.04 -0.41 9.69
N LEU A 15 2.75 -0.63 9.50
CA LEU A 15 1.93 -1.47 10.37
C LEU A 15 1.70 -2.81 9.68
N VAL A 16 1.88 -3.91 10.39
CA VAL A 16 1.82 -5.26 9.83
C VAL A 16 0.97 -6.15 10.71
N ARG A 17 0.00 -6.81 10.08
CA ARG A 17 -0.82 -7.85 10.71
C ARG A 17 -1.30 -8.84 9.65
N ASN A 18 -0.89 -10.10 9.72
CA ASN A 18 -1.29 -11.17 8.80
C ASN A 18 -0.98 -10.89 7.32
N LYS A 19 0.24 -10.45 7.03
CA LYS A 19 0.68 -10.02 5.70
C LYS A 19 1.92 -10.76 5.20
N GLU A 20 2.18 -11.99 5.67
CA GLU A 20 3.33 -12.81 5.23
C GLU A 20 3.44 -12.93 3.71
N HIS A 21 2.29 -12.94 3.03
CA HIS A 21 2.16 -13.15 1.59
C HIS A 21 2.45 -11.89 0.76
N THR A 22 2.26 -10.69 1.33
CA THR A 22 2.55 -9.42 0.66
C THR A 22 3.94 -8.88 1.00
N LEU A 23 4.44 -9.15 2.21
CA LEU A 23 5.71 -8.63 2.72
C LEU A 23 6.92 -8.88 1.80
N PRO A 24 7.10 -10.07 1.18
CA PRO A 24 8.20 -10.30 0.24
C PRO A 24 8.27 -9.26 -0.88
N TYR A 25 7.12 -8.88 -1.43
CA TYR A 25 7.03 -7.88 -2.49
C TYR A 25 7.15 -6.47 -1.91
N PHE A 26 6.38 -6.15 -0.87
CA PHE A 26 6.39 -4.84 -0.20
C PHE A 26 7.82 -4.41 0.19
N LEU A 27 8.53 -5.29 0.91
CA LEU A 27 9.88 -5.01 1.42
C LEU A 27 10.92 -4.92 0.30
N THR A 28 10.70 -5.63 -0.81
CA THR A 28 11.54 -5.54 -2.01
C THR A 28 11.41 -4.16 -2.65
N TYR A 29 10.18 -3.68 -2.86
CA TYR A 29 9.95 -2.36 -3.44
C TYR A 29 10.35 -1.22 -2.49
N LEU A 30 10.16 -1.38 -1.18
CA LEU A 30 10.67 -0.46 -0.17
C LEU A 30 12.20 -0.31 -0.26
N SER A 31 12.92 -1.43 -0.35
CA SER A 31 14.40 -1.44 -0.49
C SER A 31 14.91 -0.84 -1.79
N ARG A 32 14.07 -0.78 -2.82
CA ARG A 32 14.39 -0.27 -4.17
C ARG A 32 14.02 1.20 -4.37
N LEU A 33 13.40 1.86 -3.38
CA LEU A 33 13.15 3.29 -3.44
C LEU A 33 14.45 4.03 -3.79
N ASP A 34 14.38 4.86 -4.84
CA ASP A 34 15.44 5.78 -5.20
C ASP A 34 15.38 6.98 -4.25
N TYR A 35 15.83 6.77 -3.02
CA TYR A 35 15.95 7.79 -1.97
C TYR A 35 17.12 7.40 -1.06
N PRO A 36 17.95 8.36 -0.58
CA PRO A 36 19.06 8.02 0.30
C PRO A 36 18.57 7.33 1.58
N LYS A 37 18.95 6.06 1.78
CA LYS A 37 18.46 5.26 2.92
C LYS A 37 18.93 5.84 4.27
N ASP A 38 20.07 6.51 4.30
CA ASP A 38 20.59 7.26 5.46
C ASP A 38 19.75 8.52 5.79
N ARG A 39 18.76 8.87 4.96
CA ARG A 39 17.75 9.90 5.21
C ARG A 39 16.37 9.32 5.54
N ILE A 40 16.25 8.00 5.59
CA ILE A 40 15.01 7.30 5.94
C ILE A 40 15.15 6.63 7.31
N SER A 41 14.22 6.94 8.22
CA SER A 41 13.99 6.16 9.43
C SER A 41 12.77 5.26 9.25
N LEU A 42 12.85 4.03 9.73
CA LEU A 42 11.72 3.09 9.72
C LEU A 42 11.11 3.01 11.12
N TRP A 43 9.79 3.01 11.17
CA TRP A 43 9.01 2.73 12.37
C TRP A 43 8.06 1.57 12.07
N ILE A 44 8.36 0.39 12.59
CA ILE A 44 7.69 -0.87 12.21
C ILE A 44 6.98 -1.43 13.44
N ARG A 45 5.69 -1.74 13.30
CA ARG A 45 4.90 -2.43 14.32
C ARG A 45 4.21 -3.63 13.70
N SER A 46 4.46 -4.79 14.29
CA SER A 46 3.86 -6.04 13.87
C SER A 46 3.36 -6.79 15.10
N ASP A 47 2.05 -7.02 15.18
CA ASP A 47 1.40 -7.71 16.29
C ASP A 47 0.12 -8.43 15.82
N HIS A 48 -0.46 -9.26 16.70
CA HIS A 48 -1.67 -10.05 16.42
C HIS A 48 -1.61 -10.83 15.10
N ASN A 49 -0.42 -11.37 14.79
CA ASN A 49 -0.16 -12.19 13.62
C ASN A 49 -0.53 -13.65 13.91
N GLN A 50 -1.19 -14.30 12.98
CA GLN A 50 -1.46 -15.74 12.93
C GLN A 50 -0.65 -16.43 11.81
N ASP A 51 0.26 -15.68 11.18
CA ASP A 51 1.09 -16.07 10.05
C ASP A 51 2.57 -15.69 10.30
N ASP A 52 3.44 -15.94 9.33
CA ASP A 52 4.89 -15.75 9.45
C ASP A 52 5.34 -14.28 9.28
N SER A 53 4.44 -13.29 9.36
CA SER A 53 4.74 -11.87 9.10
C SER A 53 5.94 -11.34 9.88
N ALA A 54 6.02 -11.67 11.17
CA ALA A 54 7.13 -11.25 12.03
C ALA A 54 8.46 -11.88 11.59
N GLU A 55 8.45 -13.13 11.12
CA GLU A 55 9.65 -13.82 10.62
C GLU A 55 10.15 -13.22 9.30
N VAL A 56 9.24 -12.87 8.40
CA VAL A 56 9.57 -12.18 7.13
C VAL A 56 10.26 -10.84 7.42
N LEU A 57 9.70 -10.05 8.34
CA LEU A 57 10.26 -8.76 8.76
C LEU A 57 11.66 -8.93 9.37
N GLU A 58 11.85 -9.88 10.29
CA GLU A 58 13.16 -10.12 10.91
C GLU A 58 14.21 -10.54 9.88
N LYS A 59 13.85 -11.41 8.92
CA LYS A 59 14.79 -11.83 7.87
C LYS A 59 15.21 -10.65 6.99
N TRP A 60 14.28 -9.77 6.61
CA TRP A 60 14.61 -8.59 5.82
C TRP A 60 15.44 -7.57 6.59
N LEU A 61 15.11 -7.33 7.86
CA LEU A 61 15.81 -6.39 8.73
C LEU A 61 17.25 -6.83 8.99
N LYS A 62 17.50 -8.13 9.19
CA LYS A 62 18.86 -8.68 9.34
C LYS A 62 19.82 -8.25 8.23
N ILE A 63 19.29 -8.02 7.01
CA ILE A 63 20.07 -7.62 5.83
C ILE A 63 20.05 -6.09 5.66
N ASN A 64 18.90 -5.44 5.81
CA ASN A 64 18.69 -4.06 5.37
C ASN A 64 18.78 -3.01 6.48
N GLU A 65 18.63 -3.39 7.75
CA GLU A 65 18.49 -2.46 8.88
C GLU A 65 19.62 -1.42 8.94
N LYS A 66 20.88 -1.85 8.74
CA LYS A 66 22.07 -0.98 8.80
C LYS A 66 22.17 0.04 7.66
N SER A 67 21.38 -0.10 6.60
CA SER A 67 21.37 0.85 5.49
C SER A 67 20.49 2.06 5.76
N TYR A 68 19.52 1.94 6.68
CA TYR A 68 18.60 3.01 7.05
C TYR A 68 19.20 3.90 8.15
N HIS A 69 18.74 5.15 8.24
CA HIS A 69 19.16 6.09 9.28
C HIS A 69 18.93 5.53 10.69
N SER A 70 17.72 5.03 10.92
CA SER A 70 17.33 4.36 12.16
C SER A 70 16.19 3.41 11.89
N VAL A 71 16.10 2.34 12.68
CA VAL A 71 14.95 1.43 12.69
C VAL A 71 14.45 1.31 14.11
N ASP A 72 13.19 1.70 14.31
CA ASP A 72 12.44 1.49 15.54
C ASP A 72 11.39 0.39 15.25
N LYS A 73 11.61 -0.81 15.78
CA LYS A 73 10.76 -1.97 15.51
C LYS A 73 10.19 -2.57 16.79
N LEU A 74 8.95 -3.00 16.73
CA LEU A 74 8.33 -3.91 17.69
C LEU A 74 7.65 -5.02 16.89
N LEU A 75 8.22 -6.22 16.94
CA LEU A 75 7.77 -7.39 16.21
C LEU A 75 7.34 -8.45 17.24
N ILE A 76 6.04 -8.61 17.40
CA ILE A 76 5.44 -9.52 18.35
C ILE A 76 4.94 -10.76 17.59
N SER A 77 5.61 -11.87 17.85
CA SER A 77 5.18 -13.20 17.42
C SER A 77 4.29 -13.83 18.50
N SER A 78 3.10 -13.28 18.69
CA SER A 78 2.06 -13.88 19.53
C SER A 78 0.77 -14.01 18.72
N ASN A 79 0.08 -15.13 18.90
CA ASN A 79 -1.28 -15.35 18.39
C ASN A 79 -2.32 -14.69 19.30
N ASP A 80 -2.00 -13.53 19.85
CA ASP A 80 -2.97 -12.78 20.66
C ASP A 80 -4.11 -12.33 19.75
N HIS A 81 -5.33 -12.43 20.25
CA HIS A 81 -6.53 -11.97 19.56
C HIS A 81 -6.90 -10.57 20.06
N ILE A 82 -7.44 -9.76 19.16
CA ILE A 82 -8.04 -8.50 19.55
C ILE A 82 -9.34 -8.79 20.30
N GLU A 83 -9.65 -8.01 21.33
CA GLU A 83 -10.90 -8.10 22.08
C GLU A 83 -12.12 -8.01 21.15
N ASP A 84 -13.09 -8.90 21.36
CA ASP A 84 -14.31 -9.04 20.55
C ASP A 84 -14.09 -9.35 19.06
N GLU A 85 -12.92 -9.86 18.69
CA GLU A 85 -12.64 -10.27 17.31
C GLU A 85 -13.23 -11.66 17.01
N GLU A 86 -14.04 -11.75 15.94
CA GLU A 86 -14.67 -13.01 15.48
C GLU A 86 -13.84 -13.69 14.39
N GLY A 87 -12.98 -12.94 13.69
CA GLY A 87 -12.15 -13.40 12.59
C GLY A 87 -11.09 -12.36 12.20
N ILE A 88 -10.09 -12.76 11.42
CA ILE A 88 -8.91 -11.92 11.11
C ILE A 88 -9.24 -10.61 10.36
N ALA A 89 -10.36 -10.58 9.67
CA ALA A 89 -10.85 -9.42 8.92
C ALA A 89 -11.94 -8.64 9.69
N HIS A 90 -12.35 -9.09 10.88
CA HIS A 90 -13.30 -8.36 11.70
C HIS A 90 -12.66 -7.07 12.26
N TRP A 91 -13.43 -5.97 12.23
CA TRP A 91 -13.04 -4.67 12.78
C TRP A 91 -13.90 -4.30 14.01
N PRO A 92 -13.67 -4.92 15.18
CA PRO A 92 -14.32 -4.48 16.41
C PRO A 92 -13.74 -3.13 16.87
N PRO A 93 -14.43 -2.38 17.76
CA PRO A 93 -13.95 -1.08 18.28
C PRO A 93 -12.54 -1.13 18.88
N ALA A 94 -12.15 -2.27 19.48
CA ALA A 94 -10.80 -2.48 20.00
C ALA A 94 -9.73 -2.44 18.90
N ARG A 95 -10.00 -3.00 17.71
CA ARG A 95 -9.09 -2.95 16.56
C ARG A 95 -8.91 -1.53 16.05
N TYR A 96 -10.00 -0.77 15.90
CA TYR A 96 -9.90 0.65 15.53
C TYR A 96 -9.07 1.42 16.55
N SER A 97 -9.33 1.24 17.85
CA SER A 97 -8.56 1.90 18.91
C SER A 97 -7.08 1.55 18.88
N HIS A 98 -6.75 0.29 18.58
CA HIS A 98 -5.38 -0.18 18.42
C HIS A 98 -4.67 0.50 17.23
N ILE A 99 -5.29 0.47 16.04
CA ILE A 99 -4.72 1.10 14.84
C ILE A 99 -4.57 2.61 15.01
N ILE A 100 -5.58 3.30 15.57
CA ILE A 100 -5.51 4.72 15.92
C ILE A 100 -4.30 5.01 16.81
N SER A 101 -4.12 4.22 17.87
CA SER A 101 -2.99 4.36 18.80
C SER A 101 -1.64 4.20 18.10
N LEU A 102 -1.52 3.22 17.18
CA LEU A 102 -0.29 2.98 16.41
C LEU A 102 0.00 4.11 15.42
N ARG A 103 -1.01 4.59 14.67
CA ARG A 103 -0.85 5.71 13.72
C ARG A 103 -0.50 7.01 14.44
N GLU A 104 -1.18 7.30 15.54
CA GLU A 104 -0.89 8.46 16.38
C GLU A 104 0.50 8.34 17.04
N GLY A 105 0.90 7.13 17.43
CA GLY A 105 2.25 6.81 17.87
C GLY A 105 3.30 7.18 16.81
N ALA A 106 3.11 6.73 15.57
CA ALA A 106 4.00 7.04 14.45
C ALA A 106 4.10 8.55 14.18
N LEU A 107 2.97 9.26 14.16
CA LEU A 107 2.90 10.71 13.98
C LEU A 107 3.67 11.46 15.06
N ARG A 108 3.45 11.11 16.33
CA ARG A 108 4.22 11.66 17.45
C ARG A 108 5.70 11.32 17.33
N THR A 109 6.07 10.09 17.01
CA THR A 109 7.48 9.69 16.87
C THR A 109 8.17 10.47 15.75
N ALA A 110 7.52 10.69 14.61
CA ALA A 110 8.07 11.46 13.50
C ALA A 110 8.38 12.91 13.92
N ARG A 111 7.43 13.57 14.60
CA ARG A 111 7.63 14.92 15.17
C ARG A 111 8.79 14.95 16.18
N HIS A 112 8.83 13.99 17.11
CA HIS A 112 9.89 13.91 18.13
C HIS A 112 11.29 13.66 17.55
N LYS A 113 11.37 12.95 16.42
CA LYS A 113 12.63 12.68 15.70
C LYS A 113 13.02 13.80 14.74
N TRP A 114 12.25 14.89 14.67
CA TRP A 114 12.44 15.98 13.70
C TRP A 114 12.54 15.46 12.26
N ALA A 115 11.66 14.53 11.90
CA ALA A 115 11.50 14.13 10.51
C ALA A 115 10.87 15.29 9.72
N ASP A 116 11.39 15.59 8.53
CA ASP A 116 10.76 16.57 7.63
C ASP A 116 9.42 16.03 7.11
N TYR A 117 9.34 14.71 6.85
CA TYR A 117 8.12 14.04 6.40
C TYR A 117 7.82 12.77 7.20
N LEU A 118 6.52 12.49 7.42
CA LEU A 118 6.02 11.16 7.76
C LEU A 118 5.41 10.54 6.50
N TRP A 119 5.84 9.34 6.13
CA TRP A 119 5.16 8.52 5.14
C TRP A 119 4.50 7.33 5.83
N ALA A 120 3.19 7.42 6.04
CA ALA A 120 2.38 6.29 6.51
C ALA A 120 2.12 5.35 5.33
N LEU A 121 2.73 4.16 5.39
CA LEU A 121 2.75 3.21 4.26
C LEU A 121 2.30 1.82 4.72
N ASP A 122 1.18 1.36 4.18
CA ASP A 122 0.61 0.07 4.53
C ASP A 122 1.37 -1.06 3.82
N CYS A 123 1.52 -2.20 4.50
CA CYS A 123 2.34 -3.30 4.00
C CYS A 123 1.71 -4.10 2.85
N ASP A 124 0.50 -3.73 2.43
CA ASP A 124 -0.20 -4.24 1.26
C ASP A 124 -0.20 -3.26 0.07
N VAL A 125 0.72 -2.27 0.11
CA VAL A 125 1.00 -1.32 -0.98
C VAL A 125 2.31 -1.66 -1.70
N PHE A 126 2.25 -1.86 -3.02
CA PHE A 126 3.43 -2.16 -3.85
C PHE A 126 3.86 -0.93 -4.64
N ILE A 127 4.82 -0.16 -4.11
CA ILE A 127 5.41 1.01 -4.77
C ILE A 127 6.38 0.57 -5.88
N THR A 128 5.84 0.22 -7.04
CA THR A 128 6.62 -0.29 -8.19
C THR A 128 7.48 0.78 -8.85
N ASN A 129 7.17 2.06 -8.66
CA ASN A 129 7.97 3.18 -9.16
C ASN A 129 8.98 3.63 -8.09
N PRO A 130 10.30 3.37 -8.29
CA PRO A 130 11.31 3.67 -7.27
C PRO A 130 11.44 5.17 -6.97
N GLY A 131 11.06 6.05 -7.91
CA GLY A 131 11.12 7.50 -7.73
C GLY A 131 9.95 8.11 -6.95
N THR A 132 8.99 7.30 -6.48
CA THR A 132 7.73 7.78 -5.87
C THR A 132 7.95 8.78 -4.75
N LEU A 133 8.79 8.46 -3.75
CA LEU A 133 9.02 9.34 -2.61
C LEU A 133 9.57 10.72 -3.02
N LYS A 134 10.61 10.74 -3.87
CA LYS A 134 11.17 12.00 -4.39
C LYS A 134 10.12 12.82 -5.12
N LYS A 135 9.31 12.16 -5.96
CA LYS A 135 8.29 12.82 -6.78
C LYS A 135 7.18 13.43 -5.92
N LEU A 136 6.71 12.71 -4.90
CA LEU A 136 5.70 13.21 -3.97
C LEU A 136 6.21 14.44 -3.20
N ILE A 137 7.43 14.38 -2.66
CA ILE A 137 8.08 15.52 -2.00
C ILE A 137 8.20 16.72 -2.97
N GLN A 138 8.57 16.47 -4.23
CA GLN A 138 8.67 17.52 -5.26
C GLN A 138 7.33 18.16 -5.65
N LYS A 139 6.18 17.55 -5.33
CA LYS A 139 4.86 18.17 -5.55
C LYS A 139 4.57 19.30 -4.56
N ASN A 140 5.31 19.39 -3.46
CA ASN A 140 5.19 20.44 -2.45
C ASN A 140 3.74 20.61 -1.98
N GLN A 141 3.14 19.49 -1.55
CA GLN A 141 1.80 19.42 -0.97
C GLN A 141 1.92 18.98 0.48
N ASP A 142 1.13 19.57 1.37
CA ASP A 142 1.19 19.29 2.81
C ASP A 142 0.79 17.85 3.15
N ILE A 143 -0.24 17.32 2.48
CA ILE A 143 -0.68 15.93 2.58
C ILE A 143 -0.93 15.38 1.18
N ILE A 144 -0.22 14.31 0.83
CA ILE A 144 -0.21 13.76 -0.54
C ILE A 144 -0.11 12.24 -0.57
N ALA A 145 -0.86 11.61 -1.49
CA ALA A 145 -0.75 10.19 -1.82
C ALA A 145 -0.43 9.99 -3.31
N PRO A 146 0.38 8.99 -3.66
CA PRO A 146 0.36 8.45 -5.00
C PRO A 146 -0.98 7.73 -5.24
N MET A 147 -1.59 7.91 -6.40
CA MET A 147 -2.74 7.10 -6.79
C MET A 147 -2.29 5.67 -7.02
N LEU A 148 -2.84 4.73 -6.24
CA LEU A 148 -2.58 3.31 -6.32
C LEU A 148 -3.78 2.59 -6.93
N ARG A 149 -3.53 1.83 -8.00
CA ARG A 149 -4.57 1.00 -8.63
C ARG A 149 -4.70 -0.32 -7.89
N SER A 150 -5.91 -0.86 -7.84
CA SER A 150 -6.18 -2.20 -7.32
C SER A 150 -6.88 -3.06 -8.38
N ASP A 151 -7.28 -4.26 -8.00
CA ASP A 151 -8.21 -5.05 -8.80
C ASP A 151 -9.57 -4.32 -8.91
N GLY A 152 -10.11 -4.26 -10.12
CA GLY A 152 -11.36 -3.55 -10.42
C GLY A 152 -11.30 -2.04 -10.21
N LEU A 153 -12.28 -1.51 -9.46
CA LEU A 153 -12.46 -0.07 -9.23
C LEU A 153 -11.93 0.44 -7.89
N TYR A 154 -11.40 -0.44 -7.04
CA TYR A 154 -10.86 -0.04 -5.74
C TYR A 154 -9.54 0.72 -5.92
N SER A 155 -9.29 1.71 -5.05
CA SER A 155 -8.06 2.50 -5.02
C SER A 155 -7.95 3.24 -3.69
N ASN A 156 -6.83 3.91 -3.46
CA ASN A 156 -6.47 4.50 -2.17
C ASN A 156 -6.96 5.94 -1.92
N PHE A 157 -8.06 6.36 -2.55
CA PHE A 157 -8.62 7.71 -2.40
C PHE A 157 -10.14 7.72 -2.61
N TRP A 158 -10.82 8.72 -2.05
CA TRP A 158 -12.25 8.99 -2.28
C TRP A 158 -12.44 10.37 -2.90
N CYS A 159 -13.36 10.52 -3.87
CA CYS A 159 -13.70 11.84 -4.43
C CYS A 159 -14.90 12.50 -3.77
N GLY A 160 -15.57 11.83 -2.84
CA GLY A 160 -16.72 12.34 -2.14
C GLY A 160 -16.90 11.64 -0.80
N MET A 161 -17.54 12.34 0.13
CA MET A 161 -17.95 11.82 1.42
C MET A 161 -19.39 12.24 1.69
N THR A 162 -20.17 11.33 2.25
CA THR A 162 -21.53 11.59 2.71
C THR A 162 -21.53 12.51 3.95
N SER A 163 -22.70 12.97 4.39
CA SER A 163 -22.84 13.73 5.64
C SER A 163 -22.38 12.95 6.87
N ASP A 164 -22.39 11.62 6.78
CA ASP A 164 -21.95 10.71 7.84
C ASP A 164 -20.49 10.28 7.65
N TYR A 165 -19.74 10.98 6.78
CA TYR A 165 -18.30 10.82 6.53
C TYR A 165 -17.88 9.52 5.84
N TYR A 166 -18.82 8.74 5.31
CA TYR A 166 -18.50 7.54 4.52
C TYR A 166 -18.35 7.84 3.03
N TYR A 167 -17.71 6.91 2.30
CA TYR A 167 -17.49 6.98 0.87
C TYR A 167 -18.73 7.42 0.09
N GLN A 168 -18.54 8.40 -0.79
CA GLN A 168 -19.51 8.77 -1.81
C GLN A 168 -18.87 8.75 -3.19
N ARG A 169 -19.49 7.99 -4.10
CA ARG A 169 -19.07 7.96 -5.49
C ARG A 169 -19.43 9.27 -6.18
N THR A 170 -18.45 9.86 -6.88
CA THR A 170 -18.65 11.05 -7.72
C THR A 170 -18.22 10.78 -9.16
N ASP A 171 -18.63 11.67 -10.07
CA ASP A 171 -18.28 11.62 -11.50
C ASP A 171 -16.78 11.79 -11.74
N ASP A 172 -16.06 12.45 -10.82
CA ASP A 172 -14.62 12.71 -10.94
C ASP A 172 -13.76 11.46 -10.71
N TYR A 173 -14.25 10.49 -9.94
CA TYR A 173 -13.43 9.34 -9.55
C TYR A 173 -13.01 8.49 -10.74
N ALA A 174 -13.92 8.19 -11.69
CA ALA A 174 -13.57 7.30 -12.80
C ALA A 174 -12.55 7.94 -13.76
N PRO A 175 -12.67 9.23 -14.14
CA PRO A 175 -11.63 9.94 -14.87
C PRO A 175 -10.28 9.99 -14.15
N ILE A 176 -10.25 10.15 -12.83
CA ILE A 176 -9.00 10.15 -12.04
C ILE A 176 -8.39 8.74 -12.01
N LEU A 177 -9.16 7.72 -11.61
CA LEU A 177 -8.68 6.33 -11.51
C LEU A 177 -8.12 5.82 -12.85
N ASN A 178 -8.85 6.06 -13.94
CA ASN A 178 -8.45 5.63 -15.28
C ASN A 178 -7.40 6.56 -15.93
N ARG A 179 -6.87 7.54 -15.18
CA ARG A 179 -5.85 8.50 -15.63
C ARG A 179 -6.25 9.24 -16.91
N LYS A 180 -7.55 9.49 -17.10
CA LYS A 180 -8.08 10.39 -18.14
C LYS A 180 -7.80 11.85 -17.77
N ASN A 181 -7.96 12.17 -16.49
CA ASN A 181 -7.59 13.46 -15.91
C ASN A 181 -6.27 13.28 -15.15
N LYS A 182 -5.13 13.47 -15.82
CA LYS A 182 -3.80 13.32 -15.20
C LYS A 182 -3.41 14.58 -14.43
N GLY A 183 -2.84 14.41 -13.25
CA GLY A 183 -2.37 15.49 -12.40
C GLY A 183 -2.47 15.13 -10.92
N CYS A 184 -2.47 16.15 -10.09
CA CYS A 184 -2.73 16.05 -8.67
C CYS A 184 -4.10 16.66 -8.37
N HIS A 185 -4.93 15.95 -7.61
CA HIS A 185 -6.32 16.28 -7.39
C HIS A 185 -6.57 16.41 -5.89
N VAL A 186 -7.16 17.52 -5.47
CA VAL A 186 -7.63 17.68 -4.09
C VAL A 186 -8.83 16.76 -3.89
N VAL A 187 -8.77 15.93 -2.86
CA VAL A 187 -9.77 14.92 -2.57
C VAL A 187 -10.08 14.90 -1.08
N PRO A 188 -11.32 14.56 -0.68
CA PRO A 188 -11.71 14.54 0.72
C PRO A 188 -11.07 13.42 1.53
N MET A 189 -10.47 12.39 0.90
CA MET A 189 -9.80 11.30 1.63
C MET A 189 -8.74 10.61 0.76
N ILE A 190 -7.58 10.34 1.37
CA ILE A 190 -6.53 9.46 0.86
C ILE A 190 -6.09 8.50 1.97
N HIS A 191 -5.71 7.27 1.62
CA HIS A 191 -5.27 6.26 2.58
C HIS A 191 -4.16 5.37 2.01
N SER A 192 -3.71 4.39 2.81
CA SER A 192 -2.71 3.35 2.51
C SER A 192 -1.29 3.78 2.16
N SER A 193 -1.10 4.95 1.55
CA SER A 193 0.20 5.56 1.26
C SER A 193 0.06 7.07 1.36
N VAL A 194 0.32 7.62 2.55
CA VAL A 194 0.07 9.04 2.86
C VAL A 194 1.37 9.69 3.31
N LEU A 195 1.88 10.62 2.50
CA LEU A 195 3.03 11.44 2.84
C LEU A 195 2.53 12.77 3.43
N ILE A 196 3.06 13.11 4.61
CA ILE A 196 2.68 14.28 5.40
C ILE A 196 3.93 15.14 5.57
N ASP A 197 3.85 16.41 5.17
CA ASP A 197 4.87 17.42 5.43
C ASP A 197 4.76 17.90 6.88
N LEU A 198 5.76 17.56 7.69
CA LEU A 198 5.83 17.93 9.11
C LEU A 198 6.53 19.27 9.33
N GLN A 199 7.03 19.90 8.27
CA GLN A 199 7.68 21.22 8.36
C GLN A 199 6.65 22.36 8.40
N VAL A 200 5.40 22.08 8.03
CA VAL A 200 4.30 23.04 8.04
C VAL A 200 3.66 23.12 9.42
N VAL A 201 3.48 24.33 9.96
CA VAL A 201 2.90 24.55 11.31
C VAL A 201 1.51 23.94 11.45
N ALA A 202 0.68 23.99 10.40
CA ALA A 202 -0.65 23.39 10.42
C ALA A 202 -0.62 21.87 10.65
N SER A 203 0.50 21.20 10.29
CA SER A 203 0.66 19.76 10.49
C SER A 203 0.69 19.37 11.98
N ASP A 204 0.99 20.28 12.91
CA ASP A 204 0.98 20.03 14.35
C ASP A 204 -0.42 19.72 14.90
N PHE A 205 -1.48 20.11 14.18
CA PHE A 205 -2.87 19.89 14.56
C PHE A 205 -3.47 18.60 13.96
N LEU A 206 -2.71 17.90 13.10
CA LEU A 206 -3.13 16.60 12.56
C LEU A 206 -3.11 15.53 13.65
N THR A 207 -4.13 14.67 13.64
CA THR A 207 -4.31 13.58 14.61
C THR A 207 -5.06 12.42 13.98
N TYR A 208 -4.71 11.20 14.36
CA TYR A 208 -5.51 10.00 14.09
C TYR A 208 -6.49 9.69 15.23
N ASP A 209 -6.33 10.33 16.39
CA ASP A 209 -7.18 10.12 17.56
C ASP A 209 -8.38 11.09 17.58
N PRO A 210 -9.63 10.60 17.47
CA PRO A 210 -10.81 11.44 17.47
C PRO A 210 -11.02 12.17 18.81
N LYS A 211 -10.45 11.68 19.91
CA LYS A 211 -10.54 12.33 21.22
C LYS A 211 -9.76 13.65 21.29
N LEU A 212 -8.81 13.85 20.38
CA LEU A 212 -8.03 15.08 20.28
C LEU A 212 -8.72 16.15 19.41
N LEU A 213 -9.81 15.80 18.72
CA LEU A 213 -10.59 16.73 17.90
C LEU A 213 -11.73 17.37 18.70
N GLN A 214 -11.83 18.70 18.63
CA GLN A 214 -12.94 19.43 19.25
C GLN A 214 -14.22 19.25 18.45
N ASN A 215 -15.33 18.97 19.15
CA ASN A 215 -16.66 18.78 18.56
C ASN A 215 -16.71 17.72 17.45
N TYR A 216 -15.96 16.63 17.61
CA TYR A 216 -15.96 15.51 16.67
C TYR A 216 -17.19 14.63 16.86
N PHE A 217 -17.98 14.48 15.80
CA PHE A 217 -19.17 13.60 15.75
C PHE A 217 -19.03 12.53 14.66
N GLY A 218 -17.83 12.35 14.10
CA GLY A 218 -17.57 11.32 13.10
C GLY A 218 -17.40 9.93 13.71
N PRO A 219 -17.21 8.90 12.86
CA PRO A 219 -16.98 7.54 13.32
C PRO A 219 -15.63 7.37 14.03
N HIS A 220 -15.51 6.33 14.86
CA HIS A 220 -14.26 5.93 15.49
C HIS A 220 -13.40 5.12 14.50
N ASP A 221 -12.77 5.83 13.57
CA ASP A 221 -12.05 5.29 12.42
C ASP A 221 -10.80 6.17 12.15
N ASP A 222 -9.63 5.55 11.95
CA ASP A 222 -8.36 6.28 11.85
C ASP A 222 -8.27 7.14 10.58
N ILE A 223 -8.70 6.61 9.42
CA ILE A 223 -8.59 7.30 8.14
C ILE A 223 -9.59 8.45 8.03
N ILE A 224 -10.83 8.26 8.51
CA ILE A 224 -11.86 9.30 8.54
C ILE A 224 -11.49 10.38 9.56
N THR A 225 -11.01 9.98 10.75
CA THR A 225 -10.54 10.95 11.76
C THR A 225 -9.40 11.80 11.21
N PHE A 226 -8.40 11.18 10.57
CA PHE A 226 -7.28 11.90 10.00
C PHE A 226 -7.72 12.88 8.91
N ALA A 227 -8.60 12.46 8.00
CA ALA A 227 -9.19 13.32 6.96
C ALA A 227 -9.90 14.55 7.54
N ILE A 228 -10.70 14.35 8.59
CA ILE A 228 -11.40 15.43 9.29
C ILE A 228 -10.40 16.35 10.00
N SER A 229 -9.37 15.79 10.63
CA SER A 229 -8.30 16.57 11.28
C SER A 229 -7.58 17.49 10.29
N ALA A 230 -7.29 16.99 9.08
CA ALA A 230 -6.66 17.78 8.01
C ALA A 230 -7.57 18.93 7.56
N ASN A 231 -8.86 18.64 7.32
CA ASN A 231 -9.83 19.63 6.89
C ASN A 231 -10.02 20.75 7.94
N ILE A 232 -10.17 20.41 9.22
CA ILE A 232 -10.29 21.40 10.32
C ILE A 232 -9.00 22.21 10.47
N SER A 233 -7.84 21.62 10.17
CA SER A 233 -6.54 22.29 10.19
C SER A 233 -6.29 23.15 8.94
N GLY A 234 -7.24 23.21 8.00
CA GLY A 234 -7.11 23.97 6.75
C GLY A 234 -6.14 23.34 5.74
N ILE A 235 -5.82 22.06 5.89
CA ILE A 235 -4.92 21.33 5.00
C ILE A 235 -5.73 20.47 4.02
N ASN A 236 -5.47 20.67 2.73
CA ASN A 236 -6.05 19.83 1.68
C ASN A 236 -5.27 18.53 1.54
N MET A 237 -5.98 17.42 1.36
CA MET A 237 -5.39 16.15 0.94
C MET A 237 -5.39 16.05 -0.58
N THR A 238 -4.30 15.54 -1.13
CA THR A 238 -4.08 15.48 -2.58
C THR A 238 -3.70 14.07 -3.03
N VAL A 239 -4.32 13.57 -4.10
CA VAL A 239 -3.91 12.34 -4.78
C VAL A 239 -3.32 12.65 -6.15
N CYS A 240 -2.17 12.08 -6.49
CA CYS A 240 -1.51 12.30 -7.78
C CYS A 240 -1.52 11.05 -8.67
N ASN A 241 -1.95 11.20 -9.92
CA ASN A 241 -2.08 10.12 -10.90
C ASN A 241 -1.28 10.39 -12.19
N ASP A 242 -0.33 11.33 -12.18
CA ASP A 242 0.49 11.72 -13.32
C ASP A 242 1.52 10.65 -13.73
N GLU A 243 1.84 9.71 -12.84
CA GLU A 243 2.62 8.50 -13.11
C GLU A 243 1.88 7.22 -12.69
N ILE A 244 2.43 6.06 -13.07
CA ILE A 244 2.08 4.78 -12.45
C ILE A 244 3.03 4.65 -11.26
N TYR A 245 2.49 4.83 -10.05
CA TYR A 245 3.30 4.82 -8.82
C TYR A 245 3.39 3.44 -8.18
N GLY A 246 2.30 2.68 -8.24
CA GLY A 246 2.18 1.41 -7.55
C GLY A 246 0.76 0.89 -7.52
N TYR A 247 0.58 -0.13 -6.70
CA TYR A 247 -0.66 -0.88 -6.56
C TYR A 247 -0.99 -1.08 -5.09
N VAL A 248 -2.26 -1.35 -4.78
CA VAL A 248 -2.72 -1.63 -3.41
C VAL A 248 -3.68 -2.81 -3.44
N MET A 249 -3.65 -3.64 -2.41
CA MET A 249 -4.60 -4.75 -2.24
C MET A 249 -6.02 -4.22 -1.96
N VAL A 250 -7.03 -5.00 -2.36
CA VAL A 250 -8.41 -4.78 -1.90
C VAL A 250 -8.50 -5.30 -0.45
N PRO A 251 -9.07 -4.54 0.50
CA PRO A 251 -9.24 -4.99 1.87
C PRO A 251 -10.20 -6.18 1.94
N LEU A 252 -10.00 -7.03 2.94
CA LEU A 252 -10.88 -8.15 3.23
C LEU A 252 -12.21 -7.67 3.83
N GLU A 253 -13.29 -8.38 3.51
CA GLU A 253 -14.58 -8.23 4.18
C GLU A 253 -14.58 -8.97 5.52
N LYS A 254 -15.50 -8.60 6.42
CA LYS A 254 -15.53 -9.10 7.82
C LYS A 254 -15.38 -10.62 7.94
N ASP A 255 -16.07 -11.37 7.09
CA ASP A 255 -16.17 -12.83 7.16
C ASP A 255 -15.14 -13.55 6.26
N ASP A 256 -14.26 -12.80 5.58
CA ASP A 256 -13.23 -13.38 4.72
C ASP A 256 -12.14 -14.08 5.55
N GLN A 257 -11.62 -15.16 4.99
CA GLN A 257 -10.49 -15.90 5.53
C GLN A 257 -9.16 -15.39 4.95
N LEU A 258 -8.05 -15.69 5.63
CA LEU A 258 -6.71 -15.29 5.16
C LEU A 258 -6.40 -15.82 3.76
N SER A 259 -6.90 -17.02 3.42
CA SER A 259 -6.78 -17.63 2.09
C SER A 259 -7.35 -16.73 0.98
N TYR A 260 -8.37 -15.94 1.27
CA TYR A 260 -8.93 -14.99 0.30
C TYR A 260 -7.97 -13.82 0.03
N ASP A 261 -7.14 -13.41 0.99
CA ASP A 261 -6.11 -12.38 0.78
C ASP A 261 -5.03 -12.86 -0.19
N PHE A 262 -4.67 -14.15 -0.15
CA PHE A 262 -3.79 -14.77 -1.16
C PHE A 262 -4.40 -14.72 -2.56
N LEU A 263 -5.71 -14.98 -2.68
CA LEU A 263 -6.45 -14.86 -3.94
C LEU A 263 -6.43 -13.41 -4.46
N GLN A 264 -6.67 -12.44 -3.58
CA GLN A 264 -6.61 -11.01 -3.93
C GLN A 264 -5.21 -10.61 -4.39
N LEU A 265 -4.15 -11.17 -3.80
CA LEU A 265 -2.77 -10.90 -4.23
C LEU A 265 -2.53 -11.44 -5.64
N ARG A 266 -3.04 -12.64 -5.94
CA ARG A 266 -2.96 -13.22 -7.29
C ARG A 266 -3.71 -12.34 -8.30
N ASN A 267 -4.92 -11.89 -7.98
CA ASN A 267 -5.69 -10.97 -8.84
C ASN A 267 -4.92 -9.66 -9.08
N LEU A 268 -4.35 -9.08 -8.02
CA LEU A 268 -3.56 -7.85 -8.15
C LEU A 268 -2.30 -8.05 -8.99
N LYS A 269 -1.59 -9.18 -8.86
CA LYS A 269 -0.44 -9.49 -9.71
C LYS A 269 -0.83 -9.58 -11.18
N LEU A 270 -1.99 -10.17 -11.50
CA LEU A 270 -2.52 -10.17 -12.86
C LEU A 270 -2.83 -8.75 -13.35
N GLU A 271 -3.35 -7.89 -12.48
CA GLU A 271 -3.61 -6.48 -12.79
C GLU A 271 -2.30 -5.71 -13.06
N VAL A 272 -1.25 -5.98 -12.29
CA VAL A 272 0.10 -5.44 -12.52
C VAL A 272 0.63 -5.82 -13.89
N LEU A 273 0.42 -7.07 -14.32
CA LEU A 273 0.87 -7.59 -15.62
C LEU A 273 0.17 -6.93 -16.82
N VAL A 274 -0.93 -6.22 -16.61
CA VAL A 274 -1.59 -5.46 -17.70
C VAL A 274 -0.65 -4.38 -18.23
N ASP A 275 -0.02 -3.60 -17.36
CA ASP A 275 0.77 -2.42 -17.74
C ASP A 275 2.24 -2.49 -17.29
N GLY A 276 2.63 -3.52 -16.54
CA GLY A 276 3.94 -3.63 -15.90
C GLY A 276 4.60 -5.00 -16.03
N ALA A 277 5.78 -5.10 -15.41
CA ALA A 277 6.47 -6.37 -15.19
C ALA A 277 5.85 -7.10 -13.98
N PRO A 278 6.02 -8.44 -13.87
CA PRO A 278 5.58 -9.18 -12.69
C PRO A 278 6.09 -8.56 -11.39
N LEU A 279 5.33 -8.68 -10.31
CA LEU A 279 5.84 -8.29 -8.98
C LEU A 279 7.02 -9.18 -8.61
N GLU A 280 8.11 -8.55 -8.22
CA GLU A 280 9.36 -9.23 -7.86
C GLU A 280 9.55 -9.23 -6.35
N ALA A 281 10.17 -10.29 -5.85
CA ALA A 281 10.70 -10.34 -4.49
C ALA A 281 12.21 -10.58 -4.56
N GLU A 282 12.94 -10.01 -3.60
CA GLU A 282 14.35 -10.34 -3.40
C GLU A 282 14.53 -11.84 -3.13
N ASP A 283 15.60 -12.43 -3.69
CA ASP A 283 15.85 -13.88 -3.65
C ASP A 283 15.76 -14.46 -2.23
N PHE A 284 16.30 -13.76 -1.23
CA PHE A 284 16.29 -14.24 0.16
C PHE A 284 14.90 -14.20 0.82
N LEU A 285 13.90 -13.55 0.23
CA LEU A 285 12.51 -13.54 0.70
C LEU A 285 11.61 -14.54 -0.04
N THR A 286 12.06 -15.07 -1.19
CA THR A 286 11.27 -16.01 -2.01
C THR A 286 10.80 -17.25 -1.26
N SER A 287 11.52 -17.67 -0.20
CA SER A 287 11.12 -18.80 0.64
C SER A 287 9.80 -18.61 1.39
N PHE A 288 9.31 -17.37 1.53
CA PHE A 288 8.03 -17.06 2.17
C PHE A 288 6.90 -16.85 1.17
N ILE A 289 7.18 -16.87 -0.13
CA ILE A 289 6.14 -16.78 -1.14
C ILE A 289 5.43 -18.14 -1.16
N LYS A 290 4.25 -18.17 -0.53
CA LYS A 290 3.34 -19.30 -0.56
C LYS A 290 2.41 -19.09 -1.75
N ASP A 291 2.30 -20.10 -2.60
CA ASP A 291 1.24 -20.15 -3.58
C ASP A 291 -0.03 -20.68 -2.92
N PRO A 292 -1.20 -20.04 -3.10
CA PRO A 292 -2.45 -20.65 -2.71
C PRO A 292 -2.56 -21.97 -3.47
N HIS A 293 -2.47 -23.10 -2.76
CA HIS A 293 -2.69 -24.43 -3.30
C HIS A 293 -4.17 -24.57 -3.68
N GLU A 294 -4.53 -24.04 -4.83
CA GLU A 294 -5.82 -24.27 -5.45
C GLU A 294 -5.62 -25.40 -6.47
N GLY A 295 -6.45 -26.43 -6.36
CA GLY A 295 -6.39 -27.59 -7.26
C GLY A 295 -6.40 -27.15 -8.72
N GLN A 296 -5.79 -27.98 -9.59
CA GLN A 296 -5.77 -27.74 -11.03
C GLN A 296 -7.17 -27.31 -11.50
N ILE A 297 -7.24 -26.20 -12.21
CA ILE A 297 -8.48 -25.77 -12.87
C ILE A 297 -8.95 -26.97 -13.70
N ALA A 298 -10.22 -27.36 -13.55
CA ALA A 298 -10.81 -28.54 -14.18
C ALA A 298 -10.98 -28.37 -15.70
N VAL A 299 -9.87 -28.24 -16.41
CA VAL A 299 -9.78 -28.02 -17.85
C VAL A 299 -8.72 -28.97 -18.39
N ASP A 300 -9.07 -29.76 -19.40
CA ASP A 300 -8.19 -30.80 -19.93
C ASP A 300 -6.93 -30.22 -20.61
N LYS A 301 -7.07 -29.11 -21.35
CA LYS A 301 -5.99 -28.42 -22.06
C LYS A 301 -6.28 -26.93 -22.21
N VAL A 302 -5.28 -26.10 -21.92
CA VAL A 302 -5.30 -24.66 -22.22
C VAL A 302 -4.38 -24.39 -23.41
N PHE A 303 -4.89 -23.63 -24.39
CA PHE A 303 -4.11 -23.18 -25.55
C PHE A 303 -3.98 -21.66 -25.56
N MET A 304 -2.76 -21.15 -25.70
CA MET A 304 -2.50 -19.74 -25.95
C MET A 304 -2.18 -19.55 -27.42
N ILE A 305 -3.13 -18.99 -28.16
CA ILE A 305 -2.96 -18.63 -29.57
C ILE A 305 -2.60 -17.15 -29.65
N ASN A 306 -1.37 -16.83 -30.06
CA ASN A 306 -0.91 -15.43 -30.13
C ASN A 306 0.06 -15.19 -31.29
N LEU A 307 0.08 -13.97 -31.81
CA LEU A 307 0.97 -13.55 -32.90
C LEU A 307 2.41 -13.40 -32.37
N VAL A 308 3.35 -14.11 -32.99
CA VAL A 308 4.80 -14.05 -32.66
C VAL A 308 5.34 -12.62 -32.70
N ARG A 309 4.84 -11.80 -33.64
CA ARG A 309 5.26 -10.40 -33.83
C ARG A 309 4.81 -9.42 -32.73
N ARG A 310 4.06 -9.85 -31.71
CA ARG A 310 3.65 -9.03 -30.57
C ARG A 310 4.34 -9.51 -29.28
N PRO A 311 5.67 -9.36 -29.15
CA PRO A 311 6.46 -9.98 -28.08
C PRO A 311 6.02 -9.53 -26.69
N ASP A 312 5.72 -8.24 -26.49
CA ASP A 312 5.32 -7.72 -25.17
C ASP A 312 3.96 -8.27 -24.71
N ARG A 313 3.00 -8.40 -25.64
CA ARG A 313 1.70 -9.01 -25.35
C ARG A 313 1.87 -10.51 -25.09
N ARG A 314 2.71 -11.18 -25.87
CA ARG A 314 3.00 -12.61 -25.71
C ARG A 314 3.62 -12.88 -24.35
N LYS A 315 4.64 -12.11 -23.95
CA LYS A 315 5.29 -12.20 -22.64
C LYS A 315 4.29 -11.99 -21.50
N ARG A 316 3.51 -10.91 -21.53
CA ARG A 316 2.47 -10.65 -20.51
C ARG A 316 1.49 -11.81 -20.37
N MET A 317 0.99 -12.36 -21.47
CA MET A 317 0.08 -13.52 -21.42
C MET A 317 0.76 -14.76 -20.83
N VAL A 318 2.01 -15.04 -21.18
CA VAL A 318 2.77 -16.16 -20.59
C VAL A 318 2.96 -15.95 -19.09
N ASP A 319 3.33 -14.74 -18.68
CA ASP A 319 3.51 -14.39 -17.27
C ASP A 319 2.17 -14.51 -16.49
N SER A 320 1.05 -14.09 -17.09
CA SER A 320 -0.29 -14.24 -16.49
C SER A 320 -0.70 -15.72 -16.34
N LEU A 321 -0.45 -16.54 -17.36
CA LEU A 321 -0.75 -17.98 -17.31
C LEU A 321 0.12 -18.70 -16.27
N LYS A 322 1.38 -18.27 -16.11
CA LYS A 322 2.27 -18.75 -15.07
C LYS A 322 1.76 -18.38 -13.67
N GLU A 323 1.31 -17.14 -13.48
CA GLU A 323 0.74 -16.69 -12.19
C GLU A 323 -0.56 -17.44 -11.84
N LEU A 324 -1.32 -17.87 -12.86
CA LEU A 324 -2.52 -18.69 -12.70
C LEU A 324 -2.25 -20.20 -12.56
N HIS A 325 -0.99 -20.63 -12.60
CA HIS A 325 -0.59 -22.05 -12.62
C HIS A 325 -1.25 -22.87 -13.73
N LEU A 326 -1.47 -22.25 -14.89
CA LEU A 326 -2.11 -22.90 -16.03
C LEU A 326 -1.08 -23.54 -16.97
N GLU A 327 -1.04 -24.87 -16.99
CA GLU A 327 -0.33 -25.61 -18.04
C GLU A 327 -0.89 -25.27 -19.41
N THR A 328 -0.13 -24.51 -20.20
CA THR A 328 -0.61 -23.95 -21.46
C THR A 328 0.27 -24.36 -22.63
N THR A 329 -0.36 -24.88 -23.68
CA THR A 329 0.30 -25.11 -24.97
C THR A 329 0.26 -23.82 -25.79
N ILE A 330 1.43 -23.27 -26.12
CA ILE A 330 1.52 -22.06 -26.93
C ILE A 330 1.49 -22.43 -28.41
N VAL A 331 0.56 -21.84 -29.16
CA VAL A 331 0.40 -22.03 -30.61
C VAL A 331 0.61 -20.67 -31.29
N ASP A 332 1.51 -20.65 -32.27
CA ASP A 332 1.75 -19.43 -33.04
C ASP A 332 0.55 -19.14 -33.94
N ALA A 333 -0.04 -17.96 -33.77
CA ALA A 333 -1.11 -17.50 -34.65
C ALA A 333 -0.54 -17.09 -36.02
N VAL A 334 -1.24 -17.49 -37.08
CA VAL A 334 -1.01 -17.00 -38.44
C VAL A 334 -1.98 -15.84 -38.74
N ASP A 335 -1.55 -14.84 -39.50
CA ASP A 335 -2.48 -13.83 -40.00
C ASP A 335 -3.46 -14.50 -40.97
N GLY A 336 -4.74 -14.14 -40.88
CA GLY A 336 -5.72 -14.54 -41.89
C GLY A 336 -5.28 -14.03 -43.26
N GLN A 337 -5.19 -14.92 -44.23
CA GLN A 337 -4.93 -14.59 -45.64
C GLN A 337 -6.10 -13.83 -46.26
#